data_AF-A0A6U3BF50-F1
#
_entry.id   AF-A0A6U3BF50-F1
#
_cell.length_a   1.000
_cell.length_b   1.000
_cell.length_c   1.000
_cell.angle_alpha   90.00
_cell.angle_beta   90.00
_cell.angle_gamma   90.00
#
_symmetry.space_group_name_H-M   'P 1'
#
loop_
_entity.id
_entity.type
_entity.pdbx_description
1 polymer ?
#
loop_
_entity_poly.entity_id
_entity_poly.type
_entity_poly.pdbx_seq_one_letter_code
_entity_poly.pdbx_strand_id
1 'polypeptide(L)'
;ELSPTTNPPASRIEVTQRTQQYNHITMSSSTSPSGGGLKGFLTRTGKVVHNTGTYIFQVGSSAAMWTYKWGGSTAFVVATSSVLVFMPLLFEIGREGEMLEMEKLQVNDLKTKGYSDRQLREMGFSELVVHAPSVASLGGK
;
A
#
# COMPACT_ATOMS: atom_id res chain seq x y z
N GLU A 1 -31.50 -44.87 -14.14
CA GLU A 1 -31.30 -44.61 -15.58
C GLU A 1 -30.12 -43.67 -15.79
N LEU A 2 -29.24 -44.08 -16.71
CA LEU A 2 -28.37 -43.29 -17.60
C LEU A 2 -27.22 -42.42 -17.04
N SER A 3 -26.04 -42.94 -17.33
CA SER A 3 -24.66 -42.46 -17.31
C SER A 3 -24.37 -41.04 -17.85
N PRO A 4 -23.18 -40.50 -17.53
CA PRO A 4 -22.70 -39.18 -17.95
C PRO A 4 -22.20 -39.18 -19.40
N THR A 5 -22.45 -38.10 -20.15
CA THR A 5 -21.83 -37.86 -21.46
C THR A 5 -20.86 -36.71 -21.40
N THR A 6 -19.59 -37.09 -21.35
CA THR A 6 -18.40 -36.35 -21.74
C THR A 6 -18.54 -35.73 -23.14
N ASN A 7 -18.21 -34.45 -23.30
CA ASN A 7 -17.77 -33.91 -24.58
C ASN A 7 -16.48 -33.08 -24.38
N PRO A 8 -15.40 -33.37 -25.14
CA PRO A 8 -14.08 -32.75 -25.00
C PRO A 8 -14.01 -31.32 -25.60
N PRO A 9 -12.97 -30.54 -25.22
CA PRO A 9 -12.84 -29.11 -25.56
C PRO A 9 -12.62 -28.84 -27.06
N ALA A 10 -13.28 -27.79 -27.54
CA ALA A 10 -13.25 -27.25 -28.90
C ALA A 10 -11.93 -26.54 -29.27
N SER A 11 -10.78 -27.18 -29.05
CA SER A 11 -9.45 -26.62 -29.35
C SER A 11 -8.75 -27.30 -30.54
N ARG A 12 -9.46 -28.05 -31.38
CA ARG A 12 -8.85 -28.95 -32.36
C ARG A 12 -9.37 -28.87 -33.80
N ILE A 13 -9.86 -27.70 -34.24
CA ILE A 13 -10.28 -27.52 -35.66
C ILE A 13 -9.73 -26.22 -36.32
N GLU A 14 -9.12 -25.28 -35.60
CA GLU A 14 -8.66 -24.01 -36.21
C GLU A 14 -7.20 -23.99 -36.74
N VAL A 15 -6.47 -25.12 -36.70
CA VAL A 15 -5.04 -25.14 -37.07
C VAL A 15 -4.80 -25.43 -38.56
N THR A 16 -5.84 -25.70 -39.36
CA THR A 16 -5.69 -26.13 -40.77
C THR A 16 -6.07 -25.06 -41.82
N GLN A 17 -6.43 -23.83 -41.42
CA GLN A 17 -6.77 -22.74 -42.36
C GLN A 17 -5.73 -21.60 -42.49
N ARG A 18 -4.50 -21.76 -41.97
CA ARG A 18 -3.46 -20.72 -42.03
C ARG A 18 -2.43 -20.83 -43.17
N THR A 19 -2.62 -21.72 -44.15
CA THR A 19 -1.58 -22.00 -45.17
C THR A 19 -2.08 -21.88 -46.61
N GLN A 20 -3.11 -21.07 -46.87
CA GLN A 20 -3.69 -20.85 -48.22
C GLN A 20 -3.90 -19.36 -48.55
N GLN A 21 -3.11 -18.46 -47.96
CA GLN A 21 -3.08 -17.03 -48.31
C GLN A 21 -1.67 -16.53 -48.62
N TYR A 22 -0.92 -17.29 -49.41
CA TYR A 22 0.30 -16.78 -50.04
C TYR A 22 0.21 -17.09 -51.53
N ASN A 23 0.35 -16.05 -52.35
CA ASN A 23 0.35 -16.01 -53.82
C ASN A 23 -0.89 -15.38 -54.47
N HIS A 24 -1.09 -14.08 -54.21
CA HIS A 24 -1.52 -13.18 -55.27
C HIS A 24 -0.66 -11.92 -55.19
N ILE A 25 0.55 -11.99 -55.77
CA ILE A 25 1.39 -10.82 -56.06
C ILE A 25 0.76 -10.16 -57.29
N THR A 26 -0.30 -9.39 -57.06
CA THR A 26 -0.74 -8.39 -58.02
C THR A 26 0.24 -7.24 -57.87
N MET A 27 1.15 -7.08 -58.82
CA MET A 27 1.93 -5.85 -58.97
C MET A 27 0.99 -4.71 -59.38
N SER A 28 0.21 -4.21 -58.41
CA SER A 28 -0.45 -2.92 -58.54
C SER A 28 0.64 -1.86 -58.41
N SER A 29 1.07 -1.38 -59.57
CA SER A 29 1.49 0.00 -59.84
C SER A 29 1.85 0.80 -58.59
N SER A 30 3.14 1.10 -58.46
CA SER A 30 3.68 2.18 -57.66
C SER A 30 2.90 3.48 -57.89
N THR A 31 1.87 3.75 -57.09
CA THR A 31 1.39 5.10 -56.86
C THR A 31 2.42 5.75 -55.98
N SER A 32 3.39 6.44 -56.60
CA SER A 32 4.34 7.31 -55.91
C SER A 32 3.58 8.24 -54.96
N PRO A 33 3.78 8.17 -53.63
CA PRO A 33 3.35 9.24 -52.77
C PRO A 33 4.33 10.40 -52.99
N SER A 34 3.98 11.32 -53.89
CA SER A 34 4.65 12.62 -53.97
C SER A 34 4.36 13.39 -52.67
N GLY A 35 5.19 13.17 -51.66
CA GLY A 35 5.02 13.74 -50.33
C GLY A 35 6.17 13.40 -49.38
N GLY A 36 7.39 13.27 -49.92
CA GLY A 36 8.60 13.07 -49.14
C GLY A 36 9.05 14.38 -48.50
N GLY A 37 8.84 14.52 -47.19
CA GLY A 37 9.31 15.65 -46.38
C GLY A 37 8.88 15.53 -44.91
N LEU A 38 9.31 16.47 -44.06
CA LEU A 38 8.98 16.53 -42.62
C LEU A 38 7.48 16.34 -42.32
N LYS A 39 6.59 16.73 -43.23
CA LYS A 39 5.13 16.54 -43.10
C LYS A 39 4.70 15.07 -43.16
N GLY A 40 5.36 14.25 -43.98
CA GLY A 40 5.14 12.80 -44.01
C GLY A 40 5.68 12.11 -42.76
N PHE A 41 6.80 12.60 -42.22
CA PHE A 41 7.36 12.14 -40.96
C PHE A 41 6.44 12.49 -39.79
N LEU A 42 6.00 13.75 -39.64
CA LEU A 42 5.08 14.18 -38.58
C LEU A 42 3.72 13.46 -38.64
N THR A 43 3.17 13.23 -39.83
CA THR A 43 1.91 12.47 -39.98
C THR A 43 2.08 11.00 -39.60
N ARG A 44 3.23 10.39 -39.93
CA ARG A 44 3.54 9.00 -39.56
C ARG A 44 3.86 8.87 -38.07
N THR A 45 4.59 9.82 -37.49
CA THR A 45 4.90 9.88 -36.06
C THR A 45 3.67 10.22 -35.22
N GLY A 46 2.79 11.11 -35.67
CA GLY A 46 1.55 11.46 -34.97
C GLY A 46 0.59 10.28 -34.83
N LYS A 47 0.45 9.44 -35.86
CA LYS A 47 -0.35 8.20 -35.77
C LYS A 47 0.29 7.14 -34.87
N VAL A 48 1.62 7.02 -34.89
CA VAL A 48 2.34 6.09 -34.00
C VAL A 48 2.27 6.57 -32.54
N VAL A 49 2.46 7.87 -32.27
CA VAL A 49 2.36 8.45 -30.91
C VAL A 49 0.93 8.37 -30.38
N HIS A 50 -0.09 8.63 -31.21
CA HIS A 50 -1.48 8.48 -30.77
C HIS A 50 -1.82 7.03 -30.46
N ASN A 51 -1.48 6.08 -31.33
CA ASN A 51 -1.77 4.65 -31.10
C ASN A 51 -0.91 4.04 -29.98
N THR A 52 0.33 4.50 -29.82
CA THR A 52 1.20 4.08 -28.72
C THR A 52 0.78 4.73 -27.41
N GLY A 53 0.35 5.99 -27.45
CA GLY A 53 -0.15 6.74 -26.31
C GLY A 53 -1.43 6.15 -25.75
N THR A 54 -2.41 5.83 -26.59
CA THR A 54 -3.64 5.17 -26.14
C THR A 54 -3.38 3.75 -25.64
N TYR A 55 -2.45 2.99 -26.25
CA TYR A 55 -2.06 1.67 -25.77
C TYR A 55 -1.37 1.71 -24.40
N ILE A 56 -0.42 2.62 -24.18
CA ILE A 56 0.23 2.80 -22.86
C ILE A 56 -0.80 3.25 -21.82
N PHE A 57 -1.71 4.15 -22.17
CA PHE A 57 -2.78 4.58 -21.27
C PHE A 57 -3.75 3.44 -20.95
N GLN A 58 -4.05 2.57 -21.91
CA GLN A 58 -4.94 1.42 -21.75
C GLN A 58 -4.30 0.28 -20.95
N VAL A 59 -3.01 -0.02 -21.19
CA VAL A 59 -2.24 -0.98 -20.40
C VAL A 59 -2.01 -0.45 -18.98
N GLY A 60 -1.68 0.83 -18.84
CA GLY A 60 -1.49 1.50 -17.56
C GLY A 60 -2.77 1.55 -16.72
N SER A 61 -3.91 1.89 -17.32
CA SER A 61 -5.21 1.88 -16.64
C SER A 61 -5.67 0.46 -16.27
N SER A 62 -5.36 -0.55 -17.08
CA SER A 62 -5.65 -1.95 -16.78
C SER A 62 -4.81 -2.47 -15.60
N ALA A 63 -3.52 -2.14 -15.58
CA ALA A 63 -2.64 -2.46 -14.46
C ALA A 63 -3.06 -1.73 -13.18
N ALA A 64 -3.43 -0.46 -13.27
CA ALA A 64 -3.93 0.33 -12.14
C ALA A 64 -5.26 -0.22 -11.59
N MET A 65 -6.18 -0.66 -12.45
CA MET A 65 -7.41 -1.31 -11.98
C MET A 65 -7.13 -2.66 -11.32
N TRP A 66 -6.15 -3.42 -11.81
CA TRP A 66 -5.74 -4.67 -11.19
C TRP A 66 -5.10 -4.44 -9.81
N THR A 67 -4.15 -3.51 -9.70
CA THR A 67 -3.52 -3.17 -8.41
C THR A 67 -4.49 -2.53 -7.44
N TYR A 68 -5.47 -1.75 -7.90
CA TYR A 68 -6.50 -1.19 -7.03
C TYR A 68 -7.39 -2.29 -6.42
N LYS A 69 -7.81 -3.27 -7.23
CA LYS A 69 -8.64 -4.39 -6.78
C LYS A 69 -7.94 -5.26 -5.73
N TRP A 70 -6.64 -5.52 -5.89
CA TRP A 70 -5.86 -6.35 -4.96
C TRP A 70 -5.24 -5.55 -3.80
N GLY A 71 -4.85 -4.31 -4.08
CA GLY A 71 -4.22 -3.40 -3.13
C GLY A 71 -5.17 -2.89 -2.08
N GLY A 72 -6.45 -2.66 -2.42
CA GLY A 72 -7.46 -2.23 -1.45
C GLY A 72 -7.67 -3.25 -0.33
N SER A 73 -7.86 -4.53 -0.67
CA SER A 73 -8.03 -5.60 0.32
C SER A 73 -6.77 -5.81 1.17
N THR A 74 -5.59 -5.78 0.55
CA THR A 74 -4.32 -5.96 1.28
C THR A 74 -4.07 -4.80 2.24
N ALA A 75 -4.26 -3.56 1.79
CA ALA A 75 -4.12 -2.37 2.63
C ALA A 75 -5.12 -2.37 3.77
N PHE A 76 -6.36 -2.82 3.54
CA PHE A 76 -7.37 -2.94 4.59
C PHE A 76 -6.98 -3.98 5.65
N VAL A 77 -6.47 -5.15 5.25
CA VAL A 77 -5.99 -6.17 6.18
C VAL A 77 -4.80 -5.66 6.99
N VAL A 78 -3.83 -5.00 6.35
CA VAL A 78 -2.68 -4.40 7.04
C VAL A 78 -3.13 -3.31 8.01
N ALA A 79 -4.05 -2.43 7.59
CA ALA A 79 -4.57 -1.37 8.44
C ALA A 79 -5.30 -1.93 9.67
N THR A 80 -6.23 -2.87 9.48
CA THR A 80 -7.00 -3.47 10.57
C THR A 80 -6.13 -4.28 11.53
N SER A 81 -5.21 -5.10 11.01
CA SER A 81 -4.24 -5.82 11.84
C SER A 81 -3.33 -4.87 12.62
N SER A 82 -2.88 -3.77 12.00
CA SER A 82 -2.07 -2.77 12.71
C SER A 82 -2.82 -2.12 13.87
N VAL A 83 -4.10 -1.78 13.71
CA VAL A 83 -4.91 -1.21 14.80
C VAL A 83 -5.04 -2.19 15.96
N LEU A 84 -5.31 -3.47 15.68
CA LEU A 84 -5.46 -4.49 16.71
C LEU A 84 -4.16 -4.76 17.48
N VAL A 85 -3.01 -4.63 16.83
CA VAL A 85 -1.70 -4.82 17.48
C VAL A 85 -1.25 -3.57 18.23
N PHE A 86 -1.41 -2.38 17.65
CA PHE A 86 -0.90 -1.14 18.24
C PHE A 86 -1.82 -0.59 19.34
N MET A 87 -3.14 -0.73 19.23
CA MET A 87 -4.06 -0.14 20.20
C MET A 87 -3.88 -0.68 21.64
N PRO A 88 -3.72 -1.99 21.88
CA PRO A 88 -3.40 -2.51 23.21
C PRO A 88 -2.09 -1.95 23.76
N LEU A 89 -1.04 -1.89 22.92
CA LEU A 89 0.28 -1.39 23.33
C LEU A 89 0.24 0.11 23.70
N LEU A 90 -0.48 0.92 22.92
CA LEU A 90 -0.63 2.35 23.21
C LEU A 90 -1.36 2.58 24.54
N PHE A 91 -2.39 1.77 24.83
CA PHE A 91 -3.12 1.87 26.09
C PHE A 91 -2.30 1.40 27.28
N GLU A 92 -1.46 0.39 27.11
CA GLU A 92 -0.55 -0.06 28.15
C GLU A 92 0.46 1.03 28.51
N ILE A 93 1.09 1.66 27.51
CA ILE A 93 2.03 2.77 27.71
C ILE A 93 1.34 3.99 28.34
N GLY A 94 0.15 4.35 27.86
CA GLY A 94 -0.63 5.46 28.42
C GLY A 94 -0.98 5.22 29.90
N ARG A 95 -1.45 4.01 30.22
CA ARG A 95 -1.78 3.60 31.58
C ARG A 95 -0.56 3.61 32.50
N GLU A 96 0.59 3.14 32.03
CA GLU A 96 1.85 3.19 32.80
C GLU A 96 2.31 4.63 33.04
N GLY A 97 2.15 5.51 32.05
CA GLY A 97 2.43 6.95 32.19
C GLY A 97 1.60 7.61 33.28
N GLU A 98 0.28 7.42 33.26
CA GLU A 98 -0.63 7.97 34.28
C GLU A 98 -0.33 7.39 35.68
N MET A 99 -0.03 6.09 35.77
CA MET A 99 0.34 5.44 37.02
C MET A 99 1.61 6.07 37.62
N LEU A 100 2.65 6.28 36.80
CA LEU A 100 3.89 6.91 37.25
C LEU A 100 3.68 8.38 37.68
N GLU A 101 2.80 9.11 37.01
CA GLU A 101 2.47 10.49 37.38
C GLU A 101 1.74 10.54 38.74
N MET A 102 0.76 9.67 38.94
CA MET A 102 0.06 9.54 40.23
C MET A 102 1.03 9.15 41.35
N GLU A 103 1.92 8.20 41.08
CA GLU A 103 2.94 7.75 42.01
C GLU A 103 3.89 8.89 42.39
N LYS A 104 4.28 9.72 41.42
CA LYS A 104 5.11 10.90 41.65
C LYS A 104 4.45 11.92 42.55
N LEU A 105 3.15 12.15 42.38
CA LEU A 105 2.39 13.03 43.26
C LEU A 105 2.36 12.51 44.69
N GLN A 106 2.14 11.21 44.88
CA GLN A 106 2.14 10.58 46.21
C GLN A 106 3.52 10.62 46.87
N VAL A 107 4.58 10.30 46.12
CA VAL A 107 5.96 10.36 46.61
C VAL A 107 6.33 11.79 47.00
N ASN A 108 5.91 12.80 46.24
CA ASN A 108 6.14 14.20 46.58
C ASN A 108 5.44 14.58 47.89
N ASP A 109 4.16 14.22 48.06
CA ASP A 109 3.42 14.45 49.31
C ASP A 109 4.02 13.72 50.52
N LEU A 110 4.57 12.52 50.33
CA LEU A 110 5.27 11.81 51.41
C LEU A 110 6.65 12.44 51.71
N LYS A 111 7.36 12.91 50.70
CA LYS A 111 8.63 13.64 50.89
C LYS A 111 8.41 14.95 51.64
N THR A 112 7.34 15.69 51.37
CA THR A 112 7.01 16.92 52.14
C THR A 112 6.65 16.60 53.59
N LYS A 113 6.12 15.41 53.87
CA LYS A 113 5.90 14.87 55.23
C LYS A 113 7.17 14.36 55.92
N GLY A 114 8.32 14.38 55.23
CA GLY A 114 9.62 14.00 55.79
C GLY A 114 9.98 12.52 55.67
N TYR A 115 9.27 11.74 54.85
CA TYR A 115 9.65 10.35 54.58
C TYR A 115 10.96 10.30 53.77
N SER A 116 11.87 9.42 54.20
CA SER A 116 13.14 9.21 53.49
C SER A 116 12.95 8.35 52.24
N ASP A 117 13.81 8.54 51.24
CA ASP A 117 13.80 7.75 49.99
C ASP A 117 13.89 6.24 50.23
N ARG A 118 14.59 5.82 51.29
CA ARG A 118 14.67 4.41 51.69
C ARG A 118 13.31 3.87 52.13
N GLN A 119 12.59 4.62 52.97
CA GLN A 119 11.25 4.25 53.41
C GLN A 119 10.26 4.22 52.25
N LEU A 120 10.40 5.14 51.28
CA LEU A 120 9.58 5.15 50.08
C LEU A 120 9.80 3.90 49.22
N ARG A 121 11.05 3.47 49.04
CA ARG A 121 11.33 2.18 48.37
C ARG A 121 10.80 0.99 49.16
N GLU A 122 10.92 0.99 50.49
CA GLU A 122 10.38 -0.06 51.35
C GLU A 122 8.84 -0.11 51.30
N MET A 123 8.17 1.00 51.01
CA MET A 123 6.72 1.07 50.75
C MET A 123 6.32 0.57 49.35
N GLY A 124 7.28 0.20 48.50
CA GLY A 124 7.03 -0.36 47.17
C GLY A 124 6.93 0.68 46.05
N PHE A 125 7.30 1.94 46.31
CA PHE A 125 7.37 2.95 45.26
C PHE A 125 8.52 2.67 44.28
N SER A 126 8.25 2.85 42.99
CA SER A 126 9.17 2.70 41.87
C SER A 126 10.39 3.60 42.03
N GLU A 127 11.58 3.04 41.79
CA GLU A 127 12.84 3.80 41.89
C GLU A 127 12.89 4.99 40.94
N LEU A 128 12.26 4.86 39.77
CA LEU A 128 12.16 5.93 38.78
C LEU A 128 11.47 7.17 39.36
N VAL A 129 10.47 6.95 40.20
CA VAL A 129 9.66 8.01 40.81
C VAL A 129 10.36 8.58 42.05
N VAL A 130 10.96 7.71 42.87
CA VAL A 130 11.68 8.14 44.09
C VAL A 130 12.88 9.02 43.75
N HIS A 131 13.60 8.74 42.68
CA HIS A 131 14.79 9.50 42.26
C HIS A 131 14.51 10.59 41.22
N ALA A 132 13.28 10.69 40.69
CA ALA A 132 12.97 11.75 39.74
C ALA A 132 13.14 13.13 40.41
N PRO A 133 14.01 14.01 39.89
CA PRO A 133 14.07 15.37 40.39
C PRO A 133 12.69 16.00 40.20
N SER A 134 12.18 16.64 41.25
CA SER A 134 10.95 17.42 41.19
C SER A 134 11.22 18.66 40.33
N VAL A 135 11.21 18.49 39.01
CA VAL A 135 11.15 19.60 38.08
C VAL A 135 9.81 20.28 38.31
N ALA A 136 9.84 21.40 39.02
CA ALA A 136 8.71 22.29 39.13
C ALA A 136 8.21 22.57 37.71
N SER A 137 6.95 22.26 37.42
CA SER A 137 6.29 22.84 36.27
C SER A 137 6.31 24.35 36.50
N LEU A 138 7.30 25.03 35.90
CA LEU A 138 7.35 26.47 35.84
C LEU A 138 6.23 26.89 34.88
N GLY A 139 5.00 26.82 35.36
CA GLY A 139 3.82 27.32 34.67
C GLY A 139 4.00 28.82 34.47
N GLY A 140 4.20 29.19 33.21
CA GLY A 140 4.23 30.58 32.77
C GLY A 140 2.97 31.30 33.22
N LYS A 141 3.17 32.51 33.72
CA LYS A 141 2.13 33.50 33.98
C LYS A 141 1.43 33.90 32.68
#